data_AF-K3WWQ0-F1
#
_entry.id   AF-K3WWQ0-F1
#
_cell.length_a   1.000
_cell.length_b   1.000
_cell.length_c   1.000
_cell.angle_alpha   90.00
_cell.angle_beta   90.00
_cell.angle_gamma   90.00
#
_symmetry.space_group_name_H-M   'P 1'
#
loop_
_entity.id
_entity.type
_entity.pdbx_description
1 polymer ?
#
loop_
_entity_poly.entity_id
_entity_poly.type
_entity_poly.pdbx_seq_one_letter_code
_entity_poly.pdbx_strand_id
1 'polypeptide(L)'
;MGLRSRQRRRDGVAHAEMYDVDTSRHHSRHSLEDHLRASIRDADTFNLTWKKTVAIGGFVVLGYELLLLYQLIAGGVSTNNIMSASRWPISVILKIVAIASVVSMREYISTGSTKFYGRSLFFTGSYFMLWICCVALLHDSLTVMEVSPLCLVYFGMSLLMLRLIGDNTKAEVARAQQLKRLEQLYSQNKY
;
A
#
# COMPACT_ATOMS: atom_id res chain seq x y z
N MET A 1 -36.43 -23.71 38.72
CA MET A 1 -35.94 -24.34 37.48
C MET A 1 -37.14 -24.62 36.58
N GLY A 2 -37.52 -23.90 35.54
CA GLY A 2 -36.87 -22.91 34.69
C GLY A 2 -37.55 -23.07 33.33
N LEU A 3 -38.79 -22.57 33.18
CA LEU A 3 -39.67 -22.73 32.00
C LEU A 3 -38.98 -22.38 30.66
N ARG A 4 -37.96 -21.52 30.72
CA ARG A 4 -37.07 -21.12 29.62
C ARG A 4 -36.28 -22.27 28.98
N SER A 5 -36.06 -23.39 29.69
CA SER A 5 -35.38 -24.59 29.16
C SER A 5 -36.29 -25.45 28.28
N ARG A 6 -37.60 -25.45 28.54
CA ARG A 6 -38.57 -26.22 27.73
C ARG A 6 -38.91 -25.52 26.42
N GLN A 7 -38.87 -24.18 26.38
CA GLN A 7 -39.04 -23.40 25.15
C GLN A 7 -37.96 -23.73 24.11
N ARG A 8 -36.68 -23.74 24.50
CA ARG A 8 -35.55 -24.07 23.60
C ARG A 8 -35.63 -25.48 23.01
N ARG A 9 -36.20 -26.45 23.73
CA ARG A 9 -36.40 -27.81 23.21
C ARG A 9 -37.59 -27.93 22.26
N ARG A 10 -38.59 -27.05 22.35
CA ARG A 10 -39.68 -27.02 21.36
C ARG A 10 -39.27 -26.25 20.10
N ASP A 11 -38.55 -25.14 20.24
CA ASP A 11 -38.05 -24.36 19.10
C ASP A 11 -37.00 -25.14 18.29
N GLY A 12 -36.18 -25.98 18.94
CA GLY A 12 -35.22 -26.85 18.27
C GLY A 12 -35.85 -28.06 17.54
N VAL A 13 -37.09 -28.43 17.87
CA VAL A 13 -37.80 -29.56 17.24
C VAL A 13 -38.71 -29.05 16.10
N ALA A 14 -39.22 -27.82 16.18
CA ALA A 14 -40.00 -27.21 15.10
C ALA A 14 -39.16 -26.74 13.89
N HIS A 15 -37.83 -26.71 14.00
CA HIS A 15 -36.90 -26.48 12.87
C HIS A 15 -36.24 -27.75 12.34
N ALA A 16 -36.69 -28.93 12.79
CA ALA A 16 -36.23 -30.21 12.28
C ALA A 16 -37.10 -30.75 11.13
N GLU A 17 -38.22 -30.09 10.81
CA GLU A 17 -39.04 -30.43 9.64
C GLU A 17 -38.63 -29.56 8.44
N MET A 18 -38.20 -30.23 7.38
CA MET A 18 -37.71 -29.71 6.10
C MET A 18 -36.37 -28.97 6.12
N TYR A 19 -35.30 -29.73 6.41
CA TYR A 19 -34.03 -29.48 5.72
C TYR A 19 -34.18 -29.98 4.27
N ASP A 20 -34.90 -29.18 3.47
CA ASP A 20 -35.03 -29.41 2.05
C ASP A 20 -33.73 -28.94 1.37
N VAL A 21 -32.93 -29.94 0.98
CA VAL A 21 -31.63 -29.76 0.33
C VAL A 21 -31.79 -29.00 -1.00
N ASP A 22 -32.98 -28.99 -1.60
CA ASP A 22 -33.23 -28.34 -2.88
C ASP A 22 -33.62 -26.86 -2.78
N THR A 23 -34.29 -26.43 -1.71
CA THR A 23 -34.55 -24.98 -1.48
C THR A 23 -33.32 -24.26 -0.93
N SER A 24 -32.53 -24.92 -0.08
CA SER A 24 -31.23 -24.40 0.37
C SER A 24 -30.19 -24.32 -0.77
N ARG A 25 -30.27 -25.19 -1.79
CA ARG A 25 -29.40 -25.20 -2.99
C ARG A 25 -29.51 -23.95 -3.86
N HIS A 26 -30.71 -23.40 -4.03
CA HIS A 26 -30.89 -22.17 -4.81
C HIS A 26 -30.48 -20.92 -4.03
N HIS A 27 -30.74 -20.89 -2.72
CA HIS A 27 -30.27 -19.82 -1.84
C HIS A 27 -28.74 -19.81 -1.68
N SER A 28 -28.09 -20.97 -1.58
CA SER A 28 -26.64 -21.07 -1.41
C SER A 28 -25.85 -20.69 -2.68
N ARG A 29 -26.39 -20.98 -3.87
CA ARG A 29 -25.77 -20.57 -5.14
C ARG A 29 -25.79 -19.06 -5.33
N HIS A 30 -26.93 -18.43 -5.04
CA HIS A 30 -27.05 -16.97 -5.07
C HIS A 30 -26.12 -16.35 -4.01
N SER A 31 -26.11 -16.90 -2.79
CA SER A 31 -25.23 -16.48 -1.71
C SER A 31 -23.73 -16.60 -2.05
N LEU A 32 -23.29 -17.64 -2.75
CA LEU A 32 -21.87 -17.81 -3.10
C LEU A 32 -21.40 -16.84 -4.18
N GLU A 33 -22.19 -16.63 -5.25
CA GLU A 33 -21.89 -15.61 -6.25
C GLU A 33 -21.90 -14.21 -5.63
N ASP A 34 -22.83 -13.95 -4.71
CA ASP A 34 -22.90 -12.71 -3.96
C ASP A 34 -21.71 -12.55 -3.00
N HIS A 35 -21.24 -13.62 -2.35
CA HIS A 35 -20.02 -13.63 -1.53
C HIS A 35 -18.75 -13.40 -2.35
N LEU A 36 -18.65 -13.96 -3.55
CA LEU A 36 -17.51 -13.73 -4.45
C LEU A 36 -17.50 -12.29 -4.96
N ARG A 37 -18.66 -11.75 -5.34
CA ARG A 37 -18.79 -10.33 -5.72
C ARG A 37 -18.50 -9.40 -4.55
N ALA A 38 -18.95 -9.75 -3.34
CA ALA A 38 -18.64 -9.01 -2.13
C ALA A 38 -17.14 -9.03 -1.83
N SER A 39 -16.49 -10.21 -1.88
CA SER A 39 -15.05 -10.35 -1.65
C SER A 39 -14.22 -9.57 -2.67
N ILE A 40 -14.58 -9.60 -3.96
CA ILE A 40 -13.89 -8.80 -4.99
C ILE A 40 -14.08 -7.30 -4.73
N ARG A 41 -15.30 -6.87 -4.37
CA ARG A 41 -15.59 -5.48 -4.05
C ARG A 41 -14.86 -5.02 -2.78
N ASP A 42 -14.72 -5.89 -1.79
CA ASP A 42 -13.98 -5.63 -0.56
C ASP A 42 -12.48 -5.51 -0.85
N ALA A 43 -11.94 -6.37 -1.71
CA ALA A 43 -10.55 -6.27 -2.17
C ALA A 43 -10.31 -4.96 -2.93
N ASP A 44 -11.23 -4.54 -3.80
CA ASP A 44 -11.11 -3.29 -4.56
C ASP A 44 -11.26 -2.04 -3.68
N THR A 45 -12.18 -2.05 -2.72
CA THR A 45 -12.34 -0.95 -1.76
C THR A 45 -11.17 -0.85 -0.80
N PHE A 46 -10.63 -1.98 -0.34
CA PHE A 46 -9.35 -2.02 0.38
C PHE A 46 -8.22 -1.47 -0.49
N ASN A 47 -8.14 -1.90 -1.76
CA ASN A 47 -7.14 -1.44 -2.73
C ASN A 47 -7.16 0.09 -2.90
N LEU A 48 -8.36 0.65 -3.02
CA LEU A 48 -8.56 2.07 -3.19
C LEU A 48 -8.27 2.86 -1.91
N THR A 49 -8.61 2.30 -0.75
CA THR A 49 -8.36 2.92 0.55
C THR A 49 -6.86 3.02 0.83
N TRP A 50 -6.09 1.95 0.65
CA TRP A 50 -4.65 2.02 0.91
C TRP A 50 -3.93 2.94 -0.08
N LYS A 51 -4.33 2.95 -1.37
CA LYS A 51 -3.74 3.87 -2.35
C LYS A 51 -3.89 5.32 -1.91
N LYS A 52 -5.06 5.68 -1.38
CA LYS A 52 -5.32 6.99 -0.78
C LYS A 52 -4.42 7.24 0.43
N THR A 53 -4.33 6.28 1.36
CA THR A 53 -3.50 6.43 2.56
C THR A 53 -2.02 6.64 2.22
N VAL A 54 -1.45 5.85 1.31
CA VAL A 54 -0.05 5.99 0.89
C VAL A 54 0.15 7.30 0.11
N ALA A 55 -0.79 7.69 -0.75
CA ALA A 55 -0.73 8.96 -1.45
C ALA A 55 -0.76 10.18 -0.51
N ILE A 56 -1.54 10.12 0.57
CA ILE A 56 -1.55 11.14 1.64
C ILE A 56 -0.18 11.15 2.35
N GLY A 57 0.37 9.97 2.68
CA GLY A 57 1.72 9.86 3.23
C GLY A 57 2.77 10.53 2.34
N GLY A 58 2.66 10.36 1.02
CA GLY A 58 3.52 11.03 0.05
C GLY A 58 3.43 12.56 0.10
N PHE A 59 2.24 13.13 0.30
CA PHE A 59 2.08 14.58 0.47
C PHE A 59 2.72 15.09 1.76
N VAL A 60 2.59 14.35 2.86
CA VAL A 60 3.22 14.72 4.14
C VAL A 60 4.74 14.74 4.00
N VAL A 61 5.31 13.70 3.39
CA VAL A 61 6.76 13.62 3.14
C VAL A 61 7.21 14.75 2.20
N LEU A 62 6.44 15.04 1.16
CA LEU A 62 6.74 16.13 0.23
C LEU A 62 6.70 17.50 0.91
N GLY A 63 5.69 17.76 1.74
CA GLY A 63 5.59 18.98 2.54
C GLY A 63 6.79 19.13 3.49
N TYR A 64 7.20 18.03 4.13
CA TYR A 64 8.37 18.01 5.00
C TYR A 64 9.67 18.32 4.24
N GLU A 65 9.91 17.68 3.08
CA GLU A 65 11.10 17.98 2.27
C GLU A 65 11.11 19.42 1.74
N LEU A 66 9.94 19.97 1.40
CA LEU A 66 9.83 21.38 1.02
C LEU A 66 10.15 22.32 2.17
N LEU A 67 9.72 22.01 3.40
CA LEU A 67 10.09 22.78 4.59
C LEU A 67 11.60 22.72 4.85
N LEU A 68 12.23 21.55 4.73
CA LEU A 68 13.68 21.42 4.87
C LEU A 68 14.42 22.17 3.76
N LEU A 69 13.94 22.11 2.52
CA LEU A 69 14.51 22.88 1.41
C LEU A 69 14.38 24.38 1.66
N TYR A 70 13.24 24.85 2.15
CA TYR A 70 13.04 26.25 2.51
C TYR A 70 14.00 26.69 3.62
N GLN A 71 14.16 25.89 4.67
CA GLN A 71 15.11 26.16 5.75
C GLN A 71 16.57 26.17 5.25
N LEU A 72 16.93 25.28 4.33
CA LEU A 72 18.26 25.25 3.70
C LEU A 72 18.53 26.52 2.88
N ILE A 73 17.54 27.01 2.14
CA ILE A 73 17.65 28.24 1.35
C ILE A 73 17.71 29.46 2.28
N ALA A 74 16.80 29.57 3.25
CA ALA A 74 16.74 30.68 4.19
C ALA A 74 18.00 30.76 5.08
N GLY A 75 18.51 29.61 5.54
CA GLY A 75 19.74 29.52 6.31
C GLY A 75 20.99 29.85 5.48
N GLY A 76 21.04 29.39 4.22
CA GLY A 76 22.14 29.69 3.30
C GLY A 76 22.30 31.18 2.99
N VAL A 77 21.22 31.96 3.02
CA VAL A 77 21.25 33.43 2.85
C VAL A 77 21.79 34.14 4.10
N SER A 78 21.71 33.53 5.28
CA SER A 78 22.08 34.15 6.55
C SER A 78 23.50 33.83 7.02
N THR A 79 24.06 32.67 6.63
CA THR A 79 25.40 32.24 7.05
C THR A 79 26.42 32.30 5.92
N ASN A 80 26.98 33.49 5.66
CA ASN A 80 28.10 33.68 4.73
C ASN A 80 29.40 32.95 5.15
N ASN A 81 29.47 32.36 6.35
CA ASN A 81 30.74 31.86 6.93
C ASN A 81 30.72 30.40 7.44
N ILE A 82 29.61 29.66 7.40
CA ILE A 82 29.52 28.33 8.07
C ILE A 82 29.28 27.15 7.10
N MET A 83 28.55 27.36 6.00
CA MET A 83 28.45 26.35 4.93
C MET A 83 29.51 26.65 3.87
N SER A 84 30.47 25.73 3.69
CA SER A 84 31.42 25.81 2.57
C SER A 84 30.64 25.99 1.26
N ALA A 85 31.00 26.97 0.44
CA ALA A 85 30.29 27.33 -0.79
C ALA A 85 30.04 26.14 -1.75
N SER A 86 30.82 25.05 -1.61
CA SER A 86 30.64 23.79 -2.32
C SER A 86 29.54 22.87 -1.79
N ARG A 87 29.20 22.93 -0.49
CA ARG A 87 28.23 22.01 0.17
C ARG A 87 26.78 22.43 -0.04
N TRP A 88 26.53 23.73 -0.13
CA TRP A 88 25.20 24.28 -0.37
C TRP A 88 24.56 23.79 -1.69
N PRO A 89 25.22 23.91 -2.87
CA PRO A 89 24.61 23.47 -4.12
C PRO A 89 24.35 21.95 -4.15
N ILE A 90 25.25 21.15 -3.57
CA ILE A 90 25.10 19.69 -3.47
C ILE A 90 23.85 19.33 -2.65
N SER A 91 23.66 19.99 -1.50
CA SER A 91 22.52 19.77 -0.62
C SER A 91 21.20 20.15 -1.28
N VAL A 92 21.17 21.26 -2.02
CA VAL A 92 19.98 21.67 -2.80
C VAL A 92 19.65 20.64 -3.89
N ILE A 93 20.66 20.16 -4.63
CA ILE A 93 20.47 19.12 -5.65
C ILE A 93 19.91 17.85 -5.02
N LEU A 94 20.46 17.39 -3.90
CA LEU A 94 19.97 16.22 -3.17
C LEU A 94 18.49 16.38 -2.78
N LYS A 95 18.07 17.57 -2.31
CA LYS A 95 16.67 17.85 -1.99
C LYS A 95 15.75 17.84 -3.21
N ILE A 96 16.18 18.43 -4.33
CA ILE A 96 15.41 18.40 -5.58
C ILE A 96 15.22 16.96 -6.05
N VAL A 97 16.27 16.14 -6.00
CA VAL A 97 16.20 14.71 -6.37
C VAL A 97 15.28 13.94 -5.41
N ALA A 98 15.33 14.22 -4.11
CA ALA A 98 14.43 13.61 -3.12
C ALA A 98 12.96 13.95 -3.40
N ILE A 99 12.64 15.22 -3.69
CA ILE A 99 11.28 15.65 -4.04
C ILE A 99 10.82 14.96 -5.33
N ALA A 100 11.66 14.89 -6.35
CA ALA A 100 11.34 14.20 -7.61
C ALA A 100 11.09 12.69 -7.40
N SER A 101 11.85 12.05 -6.52
CA SER A 101 11.61 10.66 -6.11
C SER A 101 10.23 10.47 -5.45
N VAL A 102 9.86 11.34 -4.51
CA VAL A 102 8.57 11.27 -3.80
C VAL A 102 7.40 11.51 -4.74
N VAL A 103 7.49 12.52 -5.62
CA VAL A 103 6.45 12.84 -6.62
C VAL A 103 6.25 11.66 -7.57
N SER A 104 7.34 11.13 -8.14
CA SER A 104 7.25 10.01 -9.08
C SER A 104 6.73 8.72 -8.42
N MET A 105 7.09 8.46 -7.16
CA MET A 105 6.55 7.31 -6.42
C MET A 105 5.05 7.48 -6.17
N ARG A 106 4.61 8.68 -5.79
CA ARG A 106 3.19 9.01 -5.61
C ARG A 106 2.40 8.84 -6.92
N GLU A 107 2.93 9.32 -8.04
CA GLU A 107 2.33 9.13 -9.36
C GLU A 107 2.22 7.64 -9.72
N TYR A 108 3.25 6.84 -9.40
CA TYR A 108 3.21 5.40 -9.58
C TYR A 108 2.11 4.73 -8.74
N ILE A 109 1.99 5.06 -7.45
CA ILE A 109 0.92 4.51 -6.58
C ILE A 109 -0.48 4.88 -7.11
N SER A 110 -0.63 6.12 -7.58
CA SER A 110 -1.92 6.65 -8.02
C SER A 110 -2.35 6.04 -9.36
N THR A 111 -1.43 5.93 -10.32
CA THR A 111 -1.74 5.51 -11.70
C THR A 111 -1.44 4.04 -11.97
N GLY A 112 -0.59 3.40 -11.18
CA GLY A 112 -0.08 2.04 -11.42
C GLY A 112 0.83 1.92 -12.66
N SER A 113 1.18 3.02 -13.32
CA SER A 113 1.91 2.96 -14.59
C SER A 113 3.40 2.66 -14.38
N THR A 114 3.88 1.66 -15.11
CA THR A 114 5.27 1.17 -15.04
C THR A 114 6.31 2.23 -15.43
N LYS A 115 5.92 3.25 -16.21
CA LYS A 115 6.77 4.39 -16.55
C LYS A 115 7.16 5.21 -15.30
N PHE A 116 6.22 5.42 -14.39
CA PHE A 116 6.47 6.16 -13.14
C PHE A 116 7.28 5.34 -12.14
N TYR A 117 7.11 4.01 -12.14
CA TYR A 117 7.96 3.12 -11.35
C TYR A 117 9.44 3.24 -11.75
N GLY A 118 9.75 3.17 -13.06
CA GLY A 118 11.12 3.32 -13.56
C GLY A 118 11.73 4.68 -13.20
N ARG A 119 10.96 5.76 -13.34
CA ARG A 119 11.38 7.12 -12.93
C ARG A 119 11.65 7.20 -11.43
N SER A 120 10.76 6.66 -10.61
CA SER A 120 10.92 6.68 -9.15
C SER A 120 12.13 5.89 -8.70
N LEU A 121 12.37 4.72 -9.29
CA LEU A 121 13.56 3.91 -9.00
C LEU A 121 14.84 4.64 -9.41
N PHE A 122 14.83 5.31 -10.58
CA PHE A 122 15.96 6.12 -11.03
C PHE A 122 16.27 7.27 -10.06
N PHE A 123 15.27 8.07 -9.66
CA PHE A 123 15.48 9.20 -8.74
C PHE A 123 15.86 8.75 -7.32
N THR A 124 15.26 7.68 -6.83
CA THR A 124 15.56 7.14 -5.49
C THR A 124 16.97 6.52 -5.47
N GLY A 125 17.33 5.80 -6.53
CA GLY A 125 18.66 5.23 -6.69
C GLY A 125 19.74 6.29 -6.87
N SER A 126 19.47 7.34 -7.66
CA SER A 126 20.41 8.46 -7.82
C SER A 126 20.55 9.26 -6.53
N TYR A 127 19.48 9.46 -5.76
CA TYR A 127 19.55 10.05 -4.42
C TYR A 127 20.49 9.25 -3.51
N PHE A 128 20.30 7.94 -3.43
CA PHE A 128 21.11 7.06 -2.59
C PHE A 128 22.58 7.04 -3.02
N MET A 129 22.84 6.96 -4.33
CA MET A 129 24.20 7.00 -4.88
C MET A 129 24.89 8.34 -4.62
N LEU A 130 24.18 9.47 -4.82
CA LEU A 130 24.69 10.79 -4.51
C LEU A 130 25.01 10.91 -3.02
N TRP A 131 24.14 10.39 -2.16
CA TRP A 131 24.38 10.39 -0.71
C TRP A 131 25.63 9.58 -0.34
N ILE A 132 25.78 8.34 -0.82
CA ILE A 132 26.98 7.52 -0.59
C ILE A 132 28.22 8.23 -1.12
N CYS A 133 28.15 8.77 -2.33
CA CYS A 133 29.24 9.49 -2.96
C CYS A 133 29.68 10.69 -2.10
N CYS A 134 28.73 11.43 -1.55
CA CYS A 134 29.04 12.55 -0.66
C CYS A 134 29.69 12.09 0.65
N VAL A 135 29.18 11.03 1.29
CA VAL A 135 29.77 10.50 2.53
C VAL A 135 31.18 9.95 2.28
N ALA A 136 31.38 9.20 1.19
CA ALA A 136 32.65 8.55 0.87
C ALA A 136 33.73 9.54 0.40
N LEU A 137 33.37 10.54 -0.42
CA LEU A 137 34.33 11.49 -0.98
C LEU A 137 34.62 12.66 -0.05
N LEU A 138 33.61 13.22 0.62
CA LEU A 138 33.79 14.42 1.43
C LEU A 138 34.14 14.08 2.89
N HIS A 139 34.02 12.81 3.31
CA HIS A 139 34.21 12.38 4.71
C HIS A 139 33.38 13.20 5.73
N ASP A 140 32.37 13.90 5.24
CA ASP A 140 31.57 14.84 6.00
C ASP A 140 30.30 14.15 6.47
N SER A 141 30.02 14.22 7.76
CA SER A 141 28.73 13.86 8.31
C SER A 141 27.70 14.92 7.89
N LEU A 142 27.00 14.66 6.79
CA LEU A 142 25.88 15.49 6.35
C LEU A 142 24.81 15.52 7.44
N THR A 143 24.31 16.70 7.73
CA THR A 143 23.28 16.89 8.76
C THR A 143 21.92 16.40 8.25
N VAL A 144 20.99 16.13 9.18
CA VAL A 144 19.60 15.72 8.85
C VAL A 144 18.87 16.77 7.99
N MET A 145 19.29 18.04 8.09
CA MET A 145 18.80 19.13 7.26
C MET A 145 19.20 18.94 5.79
N GLU A 146 20.41 18.47 5.53
CA GLU A 146 20.98 18.26 4.19
C GLU A 146 20.52 16.92 3.59
N VAL A 147 20.56 15.85 4.39
CA VAL A 147 20.19 14.49 3.97
C VAL A 147 19.03 13.99 4.81
N SER A 148 17.90 13.71 4.16
CA SER A 148 16.72 13.16 4.79
C SER A 148 16.49 11.74 4.27
N PRO A 149 16.51 10.71 5.14
CA PRO A 149 16.24 9.33 4.72
C PRO A 149 14.76 9.09 4.39
N LEU A 150 13.88 10.07 4.60
CA LEU A 150 12.43 9.90 4.47
C LEU A 150 11.99 9.52 3.06
N CYS A 151 12.67 10.00 2.02
CA CYS A 151 12.37 9.60 0.64
C CYS A 151 12.63 8.10 0.42
N LEU A 152 13.72 7.56 0.98
CA LEU A 152 14.07 6.14 0.91
C LEU A 152 13.08 5.29 1.71
N VAL A 153 12.74 5.74 2.92
CA VAL A 153 11.75 5.07 3.77
C VAL A 153 10.39 5.05 3.09
N TYR A 154 9.94 6.18 2.54
CA TYR A 154 8.68 6.27 1.82
C TYR A 154 8.66 5.35 0.59
N PHE A 155 9.72 5.33 -0.19
CA PHE A 155 9.85 4.43 -1.34
C PHE A 155 9.80 2.96 -0.91
N GLY A 156 10.60 2.57 0.08
CA GLY A 156 10.65 1.20 0.60
C GLY A 156 9.30 0.73 1.17
N MET A 157 8.67 1.55 2.02
CA MET A 157 7.36 1.25 2.59
C MET A 157 6.29 1.14 1.51
N SER A 158 6.31 2.01 0.51
CA SER A 158 5.35 1.97 -0.59
C SER A 158 5.51 0.71 -1.45
N LEU A 159 6.73 0.26 -1.71
CA LEU A 159 6.98 -1.01 -2.41
C LEU A 159 6.60 -2.23 -1.59
N LEU A 160 6.91 -2.23 -0.29
CA LEU A 160 6.53 -3.30 0.61
C LEU A 160 5.00 -3.44 0.66
N MET A 161 4.29 -2.32 0.76
CA MET A 161 2.82 -2.32 0.70
C MET A 161 2.29 -2.83 -0.64
N LEU A 162 2.87 -2.37 -1.76
CA LEU A 162 2.49 -2.87 -3.09
C LEU A 162 2.68 -4.39 -3.24
N ARG A 163 3.77 -4.94 -2.69
CA ARG A 163 4.02 -6.39 -2.71
C ARG A 163 3.05 -7.15 -1.82
N LEU A 164 2.89 -6.74 -0.56
CA LEU A 164 1.98 -7.38 0.38
C LEU A 164 0.54 -7.45 -0.17
N ILE A 165 0.10 -6.36 -0.80
CA ILE A 165 -1.25 -6.26 -1.35
C ILE A 165 -1.37 -7.03 -2.68
N GLY A 166 -0.33 -6.98 -3.52
CA GLY A 166 -0.27 -7.76 -4.75
C GLY A 166 -0.29 -9.27 -4.49
N ASP A 167 0.33 -9.73 -3.40
CA ASP A 167 0.34 -11.15 -3.03
C ASP A 167 -0.98 -11.56 -2.37
N ASN A 168 -1.57 -10.69 -1.53
CA ASN A 168 -2.87 -10.98 -0.91
C ASN A 168 -4.00 -11.06 -1.95
N THR A 169 -4.03 -10.13 -2.91
CA THR A 169 -5.02 -10.15 -4.00
C THR A 169 -4.88 -11.39 -4.89
N LYS A 170 -3.65 -11.83 -5.19
CA LYS A 170 -3.42 -13.10 -5.90
C LYS A 170 -3.90 -14.32 -5.11
N ALA A 171 -3.66 -14.33 -3.80
CA ALA A 171 -4.11 -15.42 -2.93
C ALA A 171 -5.65 -15.49 -2.86
N GLU A 172 -6.33 -14.34 -2.79
CA GLU A 172 -7.79 -14.27 -2.82
C GLU A 172 -8.36 -14.73 -4.16
N VAL A 173 -7.77 -14.30 -5.28
CA VAL A 173 -8.17 -14.78 -6.62
C VAL A 173 -7.93 -16.29 -6.77
N ALA A 174 -6.83 -16.82 -6.25
CA ALA A 174 -6.55 -18.25 -6.27
C ALA A 174 -7.57 -19.05 -5.45
N ARG A 175 -7.95 -18.56 -4.25
CA ARG A 175 -9.01 -19.19 -3.43
C ARG A 175 -10.36 -19.16 -4.13
N ALA A 176 -10.72 -18.05 -4.78
CA ALA A 176 -11.94 -17.95 -5.57
C ALA A 176 -11.95 -18.94 -6.75
N GLN A 177 -10.82 -19.11 -7.44
CA GLN A 177 -10.69 -20.07 -8.54
C GLN A 177 -10.78 -21.52 -8.06
N GLN A 178 -10.17 -21.85 -6.91
CA GLN A 178 -10.26 -23.19 -6.32
C GLN A 178 -11.70 -23.53 -5.92
N LEU A 179 -12.41 -22.58 -5.30
CA LEU A 179 -13.83 -22.74 -4.96
C LEU A 179 -14.68 -22.96 -6.21
N LYS A 180 -14.43 -22.23 -7.30
CA LYS A 180 -15.13 -22.42 -8.57
C LYS A 180 -14.87 -23.81 -9.19
N ARG A 181 -13.64 -24.33 -9.10
CA ARG A 181 -13.32 -25.69 -9.57
C ARG A 181 -14.00 -26.77 -8.73
N LEU A 182 -14.05 -26.60 -7.41
CA LEU A 182 -14.78 -27.49 -6.52
C LEU A 182 -16.27 -27.51 -6.85
N GLU A 183 -16.86 -26.35 -7.16
CA GLU A 183 -18.26 -26.27 -7.59
C GLU A 183 -18.51 -27.00 -8.92
N GLN A 184 -17.62 -26.84 -9.91
CA GLN A 184 -17.73 -27.52 -11.20
C GLN A 184 -17.66 -29.05 -11.05
N LEU A 185 -16.69 -29.55 -10.28
CA LEU A 185 -16.56 -30.99 -10.02
C LEU A 185 -17.78 -31.55 -9.30
N TYR A 186 -18.30 -30.83 -8.30
CA TYR A 186 -19.51 -31.25 -7.59
C TYR A 186 -20.75 -31.25 -8.49
N SER A 187 -20.85 -30.31 -9.43
CA SER A 187 -21.95 -30.26 -10.40
C SER A 187 -21.89 -31.39 -11.45
N GLN A 188 -20.69 -31.83 -11.84
CA GLN A 188 -20.49 -32.95 -12.75
C GLN A 188 -20.79 -34.30 -12.09
N ASN A 189 -20.47 -34.46 -10.80
CA ASN A 189 -20.67 -35.72 -10.06
C ASN A 189 -22.14 -35.97 -9.66
N LYS A 190 -23.05 -35.10 -10.09
CA LYS A 190 -24.48 -35.10 -9.75
C LYS A 190 -25.36 -35.65 -10.88
N TYR A 191 -24.75 -36.03 -12.00
CA TYR A 191 -25.32 -36.80 -13.10
C TYR A 191 -24.60 -38.14 -13.18
#